data_AF-A0A9E4F0M8-F1
#
_entry.id   AF-A0A9E4F0M8-F1
#
_cell.length_a   1.000
_cell.length_b   1.000
_cell.length_c   1.000
_cell.angle_alpha   90.00
_cell.angle_beta   90.00
_cell.angle_gamma   90.00
#
_symmetry.space_group_name_H-M   'P 1'
#
loop_
_entity.id
_entity.type
_entity.pdbx_description
1 polymer ?
#
loop_
_entity_poly.entity_id
_entity_poly.type
_entity_poly.pdbx_seq_one_letter_code
_entity_poly.pdbx_strand_id
1 'polypeptide(L)'
;SAAKRASKNPENFGKGELDGIAAPEAANNAVNGPTLVPLLTLGIPGDNVTAILLGAFVAHGMRPGPQIFQEQGALMYALILTMVLANVLFFFLGYVLLKPFARAIQFKKAYLIPVIVALAFVGTLSTGANT
;
A
#
# COMPACT_ATOMS: atom_id res chain seq x y z
N SER A 1 18.01 -10.48 -6.75
CA SER A 1 17.49 -9.36 -5.92
C SER A 1 18.64 -8.45 -5.51
N ALA A 2 18.45 -7.13 -5.60
CA ALA A 2 19.43 -6.15 -5.15
C ALA A 2 19.74 -6.29 -3.64
N ALA A 3 18.71 -6.58 -2.83
CA ALA A 3 18.87 -6.86 -1.40
C ALA A 3 19.77 -8.08 -1.14
N LYS A 4 19.61 -9.17 -1.92
CA LYS A 4 20.48 -10.36 -1.81
C LYS A 4 21.94 -10.05 -2.13
N ARG A 5 22.20 -9.17 -3.11
CA ARG A 5 23.57 -8.76 -3.47
C ARG A 5 24.21 -7.80 -2.46
N ALA A 6 23.40 -7.03 -1.74
CA ALA A 6 23.84 -6.07 -0.74
C ALA A 6 23.92 -6.64 0.68
N SER A 7 23.26 -7.77 0.94
CA SER A 7 23.22 -8.39 2.27
C SER A 7 24.53 -9.12 2.61
N LYS A 8 24.83 -9.16 3.90
CA LYS A 8 26.00 -9.86 4.47
C LYS A 8 25.81 -11.38 4.52
N ASN A 9 24.56 -11.87 4.48
CA ASN A 9 24.20 -13.29 4.54
C ASN A 9 23.32 -13.72 3.35
N PRO A 10 23.80 -13.61 2.10
CA PRO A 10 23.01 -13.87 0.90
C PRO A 10 22.43 -15.30 0.82
N GLU A 11 23.06 -16.28 1.46
CA GLU A 11 22.69 -17.69 1.50
C GLU A 11 21.44 -18.00 2.33
N ASN A 12 21.02 -17.07 3.20
CA ASN A 12 19.84 -17.23 4.06
C ASN A 12 18.55 -16.69 3.40
N PHE A 13 18.64 -16.04 2.24
CA PHE A 13 17.48 -15.57 1.50
C PHE A 13 16.56 -16.74 1.14
N GLY A 14 15.27 -16.60 1.45
CA GLY A 14 14.26 -17.67 1.29
C GLY A 14 14.17 -18.65 2.46
N LYS A 15 15.08 -18.55 3.45
CA LYS A 15 15.05 -19.36 4.70
C LYS A 15 14.57 -18.56 5.92
N GLY A 16 14.07 -17.34 5.71
CA GLY A 16 13.61 -16.45 6.78
C GLY A 16 14.59 -15.35 7.16
N GLU A 17 15.59 -15.05 6.32
CA GLU A 17 16.46 -13.89 6.51
C GLU A 17 15.65 -12.59 6.57
N LEU A 18 15.92 -11.74 7.57
CA LEU A 18 15.16 -10.51 7.81
C LEU A 18 15.30 -9.54 6.64
N ASP A 19 16.51 -9.38 6.10
CA ASP A 19 16.77 -8.56 4.90
C ASP A 19 15.95 -9.04 3.69
N GLY A 20 15.65 -10.34 3.64
CA GLY A 20 14.85 -10.95 2.58
C GLY A 20 13.36 -10.60 2.63
N ILE A 21 12.86 -10.23 3.81
CA ILE A 21 11.45 -9.84 4.06
C ILE A 21 11.33 -8.31 4.11
N ALA A 22 12.24 -7.64 4.82
CA ALA A 22 12.22 -6.21 5.00
C ALA A 22 12.37 -5.47 3.66
N ALA A 23 13.19 -5.98 2.74
CA ALA A 23 13.38 -5.34 1.43
C ALA A 23 12.10 -5.27 0.57
N PRO A 24 11.37 -6.39 0.30
CA PRO A 24 10.12 -6.31 -0.45
C PRO A 24 9.02 -5.54 0.29
N GLU A 25 8.92 -5.64 1.62
CA GLU A 25 7.93 -4.89 2.41
C GLU A 25 8.20 -3.37 2.38
N ALA A 26 9.47 -2.97 2.49
CA ALA A 26 9.87 -1.56 2.36
C ALA A 26 9.63 -1.05 0.94
N ALA A 27 9.93 -1.85 -0.08
CA ALA A 27 9.67 -1.49 -1.47
C ALA A 27 8.17 -1.28 -1.74
N ASN A 28 7.31 -2.15 -1.22
CA ASN A 28 5.86 -2.01 -1.36
C ASN A 28 5.35 -0.72 -0.69
N ASN A 29 5.76 -0.47 0.56
CA ASN A 29 5.31 0.71 1.30
C ASN A 29 5.90 2.04 0.75
N ALA A 30 7.03 1.99 0.05
CA ALA A 30 7.65 3.18 -0.54
C ALA A 30 6.86 3.77 -1.71
N VAL A 31 5.93 3.03 -2.32
CA VAL A 31 5.19 3.46 -3.53
C VAL A 31 4.05 4.43 -3.21
N ASN A 32 3.42 4.30 -2.04
CA ASN A 32 2.15 4.99 -1.72
C ASN A 32 2.24 6.52 -1.69
N GLY A 33 3.36 7.08 -1.24
CA GLY A 33 3.56 8.53 -1.21
C GLY A 33 3.79 9.11 -2.61
N PRO A 34 4.77 8.58 -3.36
CA PRO A 34 5.06 9.01 -4.73
C PRO A 34 3.89 8.92 -5.70
N THR A 35 2.99 7.93 -5.57
CA THR A 35 1.83 7.81 -6.48
C THR A 35 0.80 8.94 -6.31
N LEU A 36 0.80 9.64 -5.17
CA LEU A 36 -0.05 10.82 -4.96
C LEU A 36 0.48 12.08 -5.65
N VAL A 37 1.80 12.17 -5.87
CA VAL A 37 2.39 13.36 -6.51
C VAL A 37 1.80 13.62 -7.90
N PRO A 38 1.79 12.67 -8.87
CA PRO A 38 1.19 12.89 -10.18
C PRO A 38 -0.33 13.07 -10.11
N LEU A 39 -1.00 12.42 -9.15
CA LEU A 39 -2.44 12.60 -8.95
C LEU A 39 -2.76 14.05 -8.55
N LEU A 40 -2.09 14.55 -7.51
CA LEU A 40 -2.39 15.87 -6.96
C LEU A 40 -1.89 17.00 -7.86
N THR A 41 -0.78 16.79 -8.58
CA THR A 41 -0.16 17.83 -9.42
C THR A 41 -0.66 17.83 -10.86
N LEU A 42 -0.98 16.68 -11.44
CA LEU A 42 -1.37 16.55 -12.85
C LEU A 42 -2.79 15.99 -13.02
N GLY A 43 -3.43 15.52 -11.95
CA GLY A 43 -4.71 14.80 -12.06
C GLY A 43 -4.58 13.40 -12.64
N ILE A 44 -3.37 12.85 -12.71
CA ILE A 44 -3.10 11.55 -13.34
C ILE A 44 -2.82 10.51 -12.25
N PRO A 45 -3.63 9.44 -12.13
CA PRO A 45 -3.40 8.41 -11.13
C PRO A 45 -2.14 7.60 -11.44
N GLY A 46 -1.36 7.30 -10.39
CA GLY A 46 -0.13 6.51 -10.49
C GLY A 46 -0.34 5.00 -10.28
N ASP A 47 -1.50 4.60 -9.74
CA ASP A 47 -1.90 3.23 -9.47
C ASP A 47 -3.45 3.11 -9.38
N ASN A 48 -3.96 1.91 -9.14
CA ASN A 48 -5.40 1.66 -9.04
C ASN A 48 -6.04 2.36 -7.83
N VAL A 49 -5.33 2.50 -6.72
CA VAL A 49 -5.85 3.12 -5.49
C VAL A 49 -6.02 4.62 -5.68
N THR A 50 -5.04 5.27 -6.30
CA THR A 50 -5.08 6.69 -6.64
C THR A 50 -6.10 7.01 -7.73
N ALA A 51 -6.41 6.06 -8.62
CA ALA A 51 -7.52 6.19 -9.58
C ALA A 51 -8.89 6.24 -8.89
N ILE A 52 -9.10 5.38 -7.89
CA ILE A 52 -10.33 5.41 -7.06
C ILE A 52 -10.40 6.75 -6.29
N LEU A 53 -9.28 7.20 -5.73
CA LEU A 53 -9.19 8.49 -5.03
C LEU A 53 -9.49 9.68 -5.96
N LEU A 54 -9.01 9.65 -7.21
CA LEU A 54 -9.37 10.64 -8.24
C LEU A 54 -10.89 10.69 -8.44
N GLY A 55 -11.53 9.52 -8.56
CA GLY A 55 -12.99 9.42 -8.64
C GLY A 55 -13.68 10.04 -7.43
N ALA A 56 -13.17 9.79 -6.21
CA ALA A 56 -13.70 10.38 -4.98
C ALA A 56 -13.56 11.92 -4.94
N PHE A 57 -12.43 12.46 -5.42
CA PHE A 57 -12.21 13.89 -5.53
C PHE A 57 -13.19 14.53 -6.52
N VAL A 58 -13.31 13.96 -7.72
CA VAL A 58 -14.25 14.44 -8.74
C VAL A 58 -15.70 14.38 -8.24
N ALA A 59 -16.07 13.32 -7.52
CA ALA A 59 -17.39 13.19 -6.90
C ALA A 59 -17.68 14.27 -5.84
N HIS A 60 -16.65 14.77 -5.15
CA HIS A 60 -16.74 15.90 -4.22
C HIS A 60 -16.57 17.27 -4.89
N GLY A 61 -16.55 17.32 -6.22
CA GLY A 61 -16.38 18.57 -6.98
C GLY A 61 -14.94 19.10 -6.97
N MET A 62 -13.98 18.33 -6.48
CA MET A 62 -12.57 18.68 -6.47
C MET A 62 -11.91 18.23 -7.78
N ARG A 63 -11.13 19.12 -8.40
CA ARG A 63 -10.33 18.81 -9.60
C ARG A 63 -8.86 18.77 -9.23
N PRO A 64 -8.23 17.59 -9.11
CA PRO A 64 -6.81 17.49 -8.80
C PRO A 64 -5.97 18.11 -9.92
N GLY A 65 -4.87 18.75 -9.53
CA GLY A 65 -4.06 19.61 -10.39
C GLY A 65 -3.47 20.78 -9.60
N PRO A 66 -2.63 21.63 -10.20
CA PRO A 66 -1.92 22.68 -9.47
C PRO A 66 -2.88 23.69 -8.80
N GLN A 67 -4.03 23.92 -9.41
CA GLN A 67 -5.09 24.79 -8.90
C GLN A 67 -5.67 24.35 -7.55
N ILE A 68 -5.74 23.03 -7.27
CA ILE A 68 -6.32 22.55 -6.00
C ILE A 68 -5.50 22.98 -4.79
N PHE A 69 -4.19 23.20 -4.97
CA PHE A 69 -3.32 23.74 -3.92
C PHE A 69 -3.55 25.23 -3.67
N GLN A 70 -4.06 25.97 -4.65
CA GLN A 70 -4.39 27.39 -4.51
C GLN A 70 -5.79 27.59 -3.94
N GLU A 71 -6.78 26.86 -4.45
CA GLU A 71 -8.18 26.98 -4.03
C GLU A 71 -8.48 26.23 -2.73
N GLN A 72 -7.80 25.10 -2.50
CA GLN A 72 -8.06 24.18 -1.39
C GLN A 72 -6.76 23.75 -0.70
N GLY A 73 -5.77 24.65 -0.62
CA GLY A 73 -4.45 24.36 -0.06
C GLY A 73 -4.48 23.75 1.33
N ALA A 74 -5.36 24.25 2.21
CA ALA A 74 -5.53 23.69 3.57
C ALA A 74 -5.88 22.20 3.55
N LEU A 75 -6.76 21.77 2.63
CA LEU A 75 -7.16 20.37 2.48
C LEU A 75 -6.01 19.52 1.92
N MET A 76 -5.26 20.05 0.95
CA MET A 76 -4.10 19.35 0.38
C MET A 76 -2.96 19.16 1.38
N TYR A 77 -2.61 20.21 2.13
CA TYR A 77 -1.60 20.08 3.18
C TYR A 77 -2.07 19.19 4.32
N ALA A 78 -3.36 19.23 4.68
CA ALA A 78 -3.95 18.31 5.64
C ALA A 78 -3.88 16.86 5.15
N LEU A 79 -4.11 16.59 3.86
CA LEU A 79 -3.98 15.26 3.27
C LEU A 79 -2.55 14.75 3.35
N ILE A 80 -1.57 15.55 2.94
CA ILE A 80 -0.14 15.20 3.00
C ILE A 80 0.27 14.92 4.46
N LEU A 81 -0.09 15.80 5.39
CA LEU A 81 0.22 15.62 6.81
C LEU A 81 -0.47 14.39 7.41
N THR A 82 -1.75 14.18 7.08
CA THR A 82 -2.51 13.00 7.52
C THR A 82 -1.88 11.73 6.98
N MET A 83 -1.32 11.76 5.76
CA MET A 83 -0.64 10.59 5.20
C MET A 83 0.62 10.21 6.00
N VAL A 84 1.40 11.21 6.43
CA VAL A 84 2.54 10.99 7.34
C VAL A 84 2.06 10.43 8.68
N LEU A 85 1.03 11.04 9.27
CA LEU A 85 0.45 10.57 10.54
C LEU A 85 -0.16 9.17 10.43
N ALA A 86 -0.78 8.84 9.31
CA ALA A 86 -1.37 7.54 9.03
C ALA A 86 -0.30 6.46 9.00
N ASN A 87 0.87 6.71 8.40
CA ASN A 87 1.99 5.77 8.42
C ASN A 87 2.50 5.53 9.85
N VAL A 88 2.58 6.58 10.67
CA VAL A 88 2.93 6.46 12.09
C VAL A 88 1.89 5.63 12.84
N LEU A 89 0.61 5.90 12.65
CA LEU A 89 -0.47 5.13 13.26
C LEU A 89 -0.45 3.67 12.79
N PHE A 90 -0.19 3.42 11.51
CA PHE A 90 -0.11 2.10 10.93
C PHE A 90 1.04 1.29 11.52
N PHE A 91 2.17 1.92 11.85
CA PHE A 91 3.26 1.29 12.58
C PHE A 91 2.81 0.78 13.97
N PHE A 92 2.12 1.62 14.75
CA PHE A 92 1.59 1.21 16.06
C PHE A 92 0.56 0.09 15.93
N LEU A 93 -0.37 0.23 14.99
CA LEU A 93 -1.42 -0.76 14.76
C LEU A 93 -0.82 -2.10 14.31
N GLY A 94 0.12 -2.06 13.38
CA GLY A 94 0.86 -3.24 12.92
C GLY A 94 1.62 -3.92 14.05
N TYR A 95 2.27 -3.16 14.92
CA TYR A 95 2.98 -3.71 16.08
C TYR A 95 2.05 -4.45 17.05
N VAL A 96 0.88 -3.87 17.36
CA VAL A 96 -0.12 -4.49 18.24
C VAL A 96 -0.74 -5.73 17.59
N LEU A 97 -1.07 -5.65 16.31
CA LEU A 97 -1.73 -6.73 15.57
C LEU A 97 -0.77 -7.85 15.12
N LEU A 98 0.54 -7.63 15.16
CA LEU A 98 1.54 -8.61 14.74
C LEU A 98 1.36 -9.97 15.44
N LYS A 99 1.17 -9.96 16.77
CA LYS A 99 1.02 -11.18 17.58
C LYS A 99 -0.23 -12.00 17.22
N PRO A 100 -1.45 -11.43 17.16
CA PRO A 100 -2.62 -12.18 16.74
C PRO A 100 -2.53 -12.67 15.29
N PHE A 101 -2.00 -11.88 14.36
CA PHE A 101 -1.82 -12.32 12.97
C PHE A 101 -0.82 -13.47 12.85
N ALA A 102 0.32 -13.39 13.55
CA ALA A 102 1.30 -14.47 13.57
C ALA A 102 0.69 -15.80 14.06
N ARG A 103 -0.22 -15.73 15.05
CA ARG A 103 -0.96 -16.92 15.53
C ARG A 103 -1.99 -17.42 14.52
N ALA A 104 -2.67 -16.52 13.81
CA ALA A 104 -3.64 -16.91 12.77
C ALA A 104 -3.00 -17.71 11.63
N ILE A 105 -1.77 -17.36 11.24
CA ILE A 105 -1.04 -18.05 10.14
C ILE A 105 -0.60 -19.46 10.56
N GLN A 106 -0.55 -19.78 11.87
CA GLN A 106 -0.25 -21.12 12.36
C GLN A 106 -1.44 -22.11 12.25
N PHE A 107 -2.62 -21.65 11.80
CA PHE A 107 -3.73 -22.56 11.49
C PHE A 107 -3.35 -23.56 10.38
N LYS A 108 -4.04 -24.71 10.36
CA LYS A 108 -3.77 -25.78 9.38
C LYS A 108 -3.82 -25.22 7.96
N LYS A 109 -2.71 -25.35 7.22
CA LYS A 109 -2.56 -24.88 5.82
C LYS A 109 -3.69 -25.35 4.91
N ALA A 110 -4.28 -26.51 5.20
CA ALA A 110 -5.44 -27.07 4.48
C ALA A 110 -6.66 -26.14 4.46
N TYR A 111 -6.85 -25.28 5.47
CA TYR A 111 -7.91 -24.27 5.48
C TYR A 111 -7.42 -22.91 4.99
N LEU A 112 -6.17 -22.57 5.28
CA LEU A 112 -5.60 -21.27 4.91
C LEU A 112 -5.47 -21.11 3.39
N ILE A 113 -4.99 -22.15 2.69
CA ILE A 113 -4.76 -22.10 1.23
C ILE A 113 -6.07 -21.90 0.46
N PRO A 114 -7.16 -22.68 0.67
CA PRO A 114 -8.41 -22.46 -0.04
C PRO A 114 -9.01 -21.07 0.18
N VAL A 115 -8.91 -20.53 1.40
CA VAL A 115 -9.40 -19.17 1.70
C VAL A 115 -8.58 -18.13 0.95
N ILE A 116 -7.25 -18.23 0.95
CA ILE A 116 -6.38 -17.33 0.19
C ILE A 116 -6.70 -17.41 -1.31
N VAL A 117 -6.87 -18.61 -1.86
CA VAL A 117 -7.18 -18.81 -3.28
C VAL A 117 -8.56 -18.25 -3.62
N ALA A 118 -9.57 -18.47 -2.79
CA ALA A 118 -10.91 -17.91 -2.99
C ALA A 118 -10.89 -16.37 -2.98
N LEU A 119 -10.20 -15.78 -2.00
CA LEU A 119 -10.04 -14.32 -1.92
C LEU A 119 -9.24 -13.76 -3.10
N ALA A 120 -8.19 -14.45 -3.54
CA ALA A 120 -7.44 -14.06 -4.73
C ALA A 120 -8.32 -14.11 -5.99
N PHE A 121 -9.15 -15.15 -6.15
CA PHE A 121 -10.07 -15.28 -7.28
C PHE A 121 -11.09 -14.14 -7.30
N VAL A 122 -11.71 -13.85 -6.15
CA VAL A 122 -12.63 -12.72 -5.99
C VAL A 122 -11.93 -11.39 -6.28
N GLY A 123 -10.71 -11.19 -5.78
CA GLY A 123 -9.92 -9.98 -6.01
C GLY A 123 -9.58 -9.76 -7.49
N THR A 124 -9.16 -10.82 -8.19
CA THR A 124 -8.88 -10.77 -9.63
C THR A 124 -10.15 -10.49 -10.44
N LEU A 125 -11.27 -11.16 -10.13
CA LEU A 125 -12.54 -10.89 -10.78
C LEU A 125 -13.03 -9.45 -10.55
N SER A 126 -12.85 -8.91 -9.34
CA SER A 126 -13.23 -7.53 -9.02
C SER A 126 -12.38 -6.50 -9.76
N THR A 127 -11.13 -6.84 -10.08
CA THR A 127 -10.23 -5.96 -10.85
C THR A 127 -10.49 -6.06 -12.36
N GLY A 128 -10.87 -7.25 -12.86
CA GLY A 128 -11.16 -7.49 -14.29
C GLY A 128 -12.59 -7.16 -14.74
N ALA A 129 -13.54 -7.01 -13.81
CA ALA A 129 -14.95 -6.72 -14.13
C ALA A 129 -15.26 -5.22 -14.32
N ASN A 130 -14.26 -4.33 -14.30
CA ASN A 130 -14.41 -2.87 -14.42
C ASN A 130 -13.74 -2.27 -15.67
N THR A 131 -13.62 -3.05 -16.74
CA THR A 131 -13.52 -2.53 -18.12
C THR A 131 -14.83 -2.80 -18.83
#